data_AF-A0A9X7UFD0-F1
#
_entry.id   AF-A0A9X7UFD0-F1
#
_cell.length_a   1.000
_cell.length_b   1.000
_cell.length_c   1.000
_cell.angle_alpha   90.00
_cell.angle_beta   90.00
_cell.angle_gamma   90.00
#
_symmetry.space_group_name_H-M   'P 1'
#
loop_
_entity.id
_entity.type
_entity.pdbx_description
1 polymer ?
#
loop_
_entity_poly.entity_id
_entity_poly.type
_entity_poly.pdbx_seq_one_letter_code
_entity_poly.pdbx_strand_id
1 'polypeptide(L)'
;MADDDRCCARIDRYLDTVDLRMMAAPIGVGGGEEAARIRQVVAKMEPLTRSILILVVGRKMSVAEVSRRFGMCEERVCRHYRAAVCEVAARKGAR
;
A
#
# COMPACT_ATOMS: atom_id res chain seq x y z
N MET A 1 12.87 15.87 -2.71
CA MET A 1 12.72 15.18 -1.41
C MET A 1 11.60 15.79 -0.56
N ALA A 2 11.54 17.11 -0.35
CA ALA A 2 10.50 17.76 0.46
C ALA A 2 9.02 17.51 0.04
N ASP A 3 8.75 17.29 -1.24
CA ASP A 3 7.40 16.97 -1.73
C ASP A 3 6.92 15.56 -1.31
N ASP A 4 7.87 14.64 -1.10
CA ASP A 4 7.57 13.26 -0.73
C ASP A 4 7.24 13.12 0.74
N ASP A 5 7.96 13.83 1.61
CA ASP A 5 7.64 13.93 3.04
C ASP A 5 6.23 14.49 3.26
N ARG A 6 5.84 15.48 2.43
CA ARG A 6 4.49 16.07 2.49
C ARG A 6 3.41 15.08 2.02
N CYS A 7 3.67 14.33 0.96
CA CYS A 7 2.76 13.27 0.51
C CYS A 7 2.63 12.16 1.57
N CYS A 8 3.76 11.72 2.13
CA CYS A 8 3.81 10.72 3.20
C CYS A 8 3.00 11.19 4.41
N ALA A 9 3.19 12.42 4.88
CA ALA A 9 2.46 12.96 6.02
C ALA A 9 0.94 13.05 5.77
N ARG A 10 0.50 13.37 4.54
CA ARG A 10 -0.93 13.38 4.18
C ARG A 10 -1.53 11.98 4.16
N ILE A 11 -0.79 11.01 3.64
CA ILE A 11 -1.21 9.61 3.59
C ILE A 11 -1.25 9.03 4.99
N ASP A 12 -0.22 9.28 5.80
CA ASP A 12 -0.12 8.80 7.19
C ASP A 12 -1.30 9.33 8.03
N ARG A 13 -1.57 10.64 7.97
CA ARG A 13 -2.74 11.25 8.61
C ARG A 13 -4.06 10.65 8.13
N TYR A 14 -4.17 10.33 6.84
CA TYR A 14 -5.37 9.68 6.32
C TYR A 14 -5.52 8.26 6.87
N LEU A 15 -4.44 7.48 6.92
CA LEU A 15 -4.45 6.13 7.46
C LEU A 15 -4.69 6.11 8.98
N ASP A 16 -4.26 7.12 9.73
CA ASP A 16 -4.56 7.28 11.15
C ASP A 16 -6.06 7.56 11.39
N THR A 17 -6.66 8.44 10.57
CA THR A 17 -8.11 8.73 10.65
C THR A 17 -8.99 7.57 10.18
N VAL A 18 -8.45 6.70 9.33
CA VAL A 18 -9.19 5.59 8.74
C VAL A 18 -8.82 4.36 9.54
N ASP A 19 -9.62 4.05 10.57
CA ASP A 19 -9.39 2.93 11.48
C ASP A 19 -8.87 1.68 10.74
N LEU A 20 -7.56 1.45 10.89
CA LEU A 20 -6.83 0.36 10.25
C LEU A 20 -7.28 -0.99 10.79
N ARG A 21 -8.08 -1.08 11.86
CA ARG A 21 -8.66 -2.35 12.33
C ARG A 21 -9.65 -2.90 11.31
N MET A 22 -10.26 -2.04 10.46
CA MET A 22 -11.05 -2.49 9.31
C MET A 22 -10.17 -3.02 8.14
N MET A 23 -8.89 -2.67 8.08
CA MET A 23 -7.90 -3.24 7.13
C MET A 23 -7.13 -4.44 7.72
N ALA A 24 -7.21 -4.63 9.05
CA ALA A 24 -6.84 -5.85 9.73
C ALA A 24 -7.90 -6.96 9.56
N ALA A 25 -9.09 -6.62 9.03
CA ALA A 25 -9.96 -7.62 8.43
C ALA A 25 -9.20 -8.20 7.23
N PRO A 26 -8.83 -9.48 7.29
CA PRO A 26 -7.75 -10.01 6.49
C PRO A 26 -8.11 -9.95 5.01
N ILE A 27 -7.09 -9.73 4.18
CA ILE A 27 -7.11 -10.16 2.79
C ILE A 27 -7.40 -11.68 2.82
N GLY A 28 -8.68 -12.04 2.74
CA GLY A 28 -9.23 -13.37 2.99
C GLY A 28 -9.37 -13.73 4.48
N VAL A 29 -10.61 -13.82 4.99
CA VAL A 29 -11.00 -14.48 6.27
C VAL A 29 -10.82 -16.01 6.16
N GLY A 30 -9.63 -16.42 5.74
CA GLY A 30 -9.18 -17.79 5.48
C GLY A 30 -7.69 -17.84 5.12
N GLY A 31 -6.93 -16.82 5.50
CA GLY A 31 -5.55 -16.63 5.06
C GLY A 31 -4.57 -17.50 5.84
N GLY A 32 -4.31 -18.70 5.33
CA GLY A 32 -3.23 -19.58 5.79
C GLY A 32 -1.83 -18.93 5.68
N GLU A 33 -0.79 -19.76 5.75
CA GLU A 33 0.62 -19.33 5.82
C GLU A 33 1.02 -18.30 4.75
N GLU A 34 0.44 -18.38 3.54
CA GLU A 34 0.64 -17.42 2.45
C GLU A 34 0.19 -16.00 2.82
N ALA A 35 -0.96 -15.82 3.46
CA ALA A 35 -1.43 -14.49 3.86
C ALA A 35 -0.53 -13.87 4.95
N ALA A 36 0.00 -14.70 5.86
CA ALA A 36 0.98 -14.26 6.84
C ALA A 36 2.30 -13.82 6.18
N ARG A 37 2.78 -14.58 5.18
CA ARG A 37 3.96 -14.23 4.40
C ARG A 37 3.77 -12.90 3.64
N ILE A 38 2.62 -12.68 3.01
CA ILE A 38 2.29 -11.42 2.33
C ILE A 38 2.29 -10.26 3.33
N ARG A 39 1.67 -10.42 4.51
CA ARG A 39 1.68 -9.38 5.56
C ARG A 39 3.11 -9.01 5.98
N GLN A 40 4.00 -9.99 6.12
CA GLN A 40 5.41 -9.72 6.45
C GLN A 40 6.15 -8.98 5.34
N VAL A 41 5.84 -9.24 4.06
CA VAL A 41 6.42 -8.48 2.95
C VAL A 41 5.96 -7.03 3.01
N VAL A 42 4.65 -6.82 3.11
CA VAL A 42 4.04 -5.48 3.15
C VAL A 42 4.54 -4.67 4.36
N ALA A 43 4.79 -5.32 5.51
CA ALA A 43 5.33 -4.67 6.69
C ALA A 43 6.77 -4.17 6.52
N LYS A 44 7.55 -4.77 5.60
CA LYS A 44 8.95 -4.41 5.32
C LYS A 44 9.12 -3.43 4.17
N MET A 45 8.05 -3.15 3.42
CA MET A 45 8.07 -2.19 2.31
C MET A 45 8.33 -0.78 2.79
N GLU A 46 8.89 0.05 1.91
CA GLU A 46 8.99 1.49 2.15
C GLU A 46 7.61 2.09 2.49
N PRO A 47 7.54 3.08 3.41
CA PRO A 47 6.26 3.60 3.91
C PRO A 47 5.31 4.07 2.81
N LEU A 48 5.83 4.77 1.79
CA LEU A 48 5.03 5.28 0.69
C LEU A 48 4.51 4.15 -0.21
N THR A 49 5.38 3.20 -0.56
CA THR A 49 5.06 2.01 -1.35
C THR A 49 3.98 1.16 -0.67
N ARG A 50 4.16 0.90 0.63
CA ARG A 50 3.18 0.20 1.48
C ARG A 50 1.84 0.92 1.49
N SER A 51 1.85 2.23 1.68
CA SER A 51 0.63 3.01 1.82
C SER A 51 -0.15 3.07 0.50
N ILE A 52 0.54 3.22 -0.63
CA ILE A 52 -0.07 3.19 -1.96
C ILE A 52 -0.72 1.82 -2.22
N LEU A 53 -0.05 0.73 -1.85
CA LEU A 53 -0.64 -0.62 -1.96
C LEU A 53 -1.93 -0.74 -1.13
N ILE A 54 -1.94 -0.25 0.11
CA ILE A 54 -3.13 -0.27 0.99
C ILE A 54 -4.27 0.58 0.41
N LEU A 55 -3.97 1.75 -0.14
CA LEU A 55 -4.97 2.63 -0.73
C LEU A 55 -5.60 2.00 -1.99
N VAL A 56 -4.78 1.45 -2.89
CA VAL A 56 -5.26 0.88 -4.14
C VAL A 56 -5.98 -0.46 -3.92
N VAL A 57 -5.39 -1.36 -3.12
CA VAL A 57 -5.93 -2.73 -2.95
C VAL A 57 -6.91 -2.80 -1.78
N GLY A 58 -6.52 -2.28 -0.62
CA GLY A 58 -7.33 -2.33 0.59
C GLY A 58 -8.54 -1.38 0.52
N ARG A 59 -8.34 -0.17 -0.01
CA ARG A 59 -9.40 0.85 -0.12
C ARG A 59 -10.02 0.95 -1.51
N LYS A 60 -9.59 0.13 -2.47
CA LYS A 60 -10.08 0.12 -3.86
C LYS A 60 -10.02 1.49 -4.54
N MET A 61 -9.07 2.34 -4.13
CA MET A 61 -8.89 3.66 -4.74
C MET A 61 -8.26 3.53 -6.12
N SER A 62 -8.75 4.32 -7.08
CA SER A 62 -8.08 4.46 -8.37
C SER A 62 -6.79 5.27 -8.25
N VAL A 63 -5.87 5.08 -9.20
CA VAL A 63 -4.63 5.87 -9.28
C VAL A 63 -4.94 7.38 -9.32
N ALA A 64 -5.96 7.78 -10.08
CA ALA A 64 -6.42 9.17 -10.17
C ALA A 64 -6.97 9.70 -8.82
N GLU A 65 -7.62 8.86 -8.04
CA GLU A 65 -8.11 9.23 -6.71
C GLU A 65 -6.96 9.45 -5.72
N VAL A 66 -5.99 8.53 -5.69
CA VAL A 66 -4.78 8.66 -4.87
C VAL A 66 -3.99 9.92 -5.25
N SER A 67 -3.78 10.12 -6.55
CA SER A 67 -3.12 11.31 -7.10
C SER A 67 -3.75 12.61 -6.59
N ARG A 68 -5.06 12.77 -6.79
CA ARG A 68 -5.78 13.98 -6.37
C ARG A 68 -5.81 14.16 -4.85
N ARG A 69 -6.03 13.07 -4.10
CA ARG A 69 -6.22 13.13 -2.65
C ARG A 69 -4.93 13.43 -1.90
N PHE A 70 -3.78 13.00 -2.42
CA PHE A 70 -2.49 13.16 -1.77
C PHE A 70 -1.57 14.17 -2.46
N GLY A 71 -1.96 14.66 -3.64
CA GLY A 71 -1.22 15.66 -4.40
C GLY A 71 0.03 15.10 -5.06
N MET A 72 -0.02 13.87 -5.54
CA MET A 72 1.12 13.19 -6.18
C MET A 72 0.82 12.86 -7.64
N CYS A 73 1.83 12.87 -8.51
CA CYS A 73 1.66 12.50 -9.91
C CYS A 73 1.21 11.04 -10.07
N GLU A 74 0.30 10.77 -11.00
CA GLU A 74 -0.20 9.40 -11.27
C GLU A 74 0.91 8.44 -11.67
N GLU A 75 1.89 8.88 -12.44
CA GLU A 75 3.07 8.08 -12.79
C GLU A 75 3.81 7.59 -11.53
N ARG A 76 3.91 8.45 -10.52
CA ARG A 76 4.55 8.13 -9.24
C ARG A 76 3.73 7.10 -8.46
N VAL A 77 2.41 7.27 -8.39
CA VAL A 77 1.49 6.26 -7.81
C VAL A 77 1.72 4.91 -8.50
N CYS A 78 1.71 4.89 -9.84
CA CYS A 78 1.92 3.69 -10.64
C CYS A 78 3.28 3.04 -10.38
N ARG A 79 4.35 3.83 -10.25
CA ARG A 79 5.70 3.33 -9.95
C ARG A 79 5.74 2.60 -8.61
N HIS A 80 5.24 3.23 -7.55
CA HIS A 80 5.20 2.61 -6.22
C HIS A 80 4.25 1.41 -6.17
N TYR A 81 3.10 1.50 -6.82
CA TYR A 81 2.17 0.36 -6.91
C TYR A 81 2.82 -0.85 -7.61
N ARG A 82 3.50 -0.63 -8.75
CA ARG A 82 4.24 -1.69 -9.45
C ARG A 82 5.35 -2.27 -8.58
N ALA A 83 6.13 -1.43 -7.90
CA ALA A 83 7.18 -1.91 -6.98
C ALA A 83 6.60 -2.81 -5.89
N ALA A 84 5.49 -2.40 -5.25
CA ALA A 84 4.81 -3.19 -4.23
C ALA A 84 4.33 -4.55 -4.78
N VAL A 85 3.73 -4.57 -5.97
CA VAL A 85 3.27 -5.82 -6.61
C VAL A 85 4.46 -6.72 -6.95
N CYS A 86 5.55 -6.16 -7.47
CA CYS A 86 6.77 -6.91 -7.77
C CYS A 86 7.37 -7.55 -6.51
N GLU A 87 7.42 -6.84 -5.38
CA GLU A 87 7.92 -7.39 -4.11
C GLU A 87 7.04 -8.54 -3.58
N VAL A 88 5.71 -8.39 -3.67
CA VAL A 88 4.78 -9.47 -3.29
C VAL A 88 4.92 -10.67 -4.24
N ALA A 89 5.06 -10.43 -5.54
CA ALA A 89 5.20 -11.47 -6.55
C ALA A 89 6.54 -12.21 -6.47
N ALA A 90 7.64 -11.52 -6.19
CA ALA A 90 8.97 -12.12 -6.03
C ALA A 90 8.99 -13.18 -4.93
N ARG A 91 8.18 -13.01 -3.88
CA ARG A 91 8.02 -14.02 -2.82
C ARG A 91 7.12 -15.20 -3.19
N LYS A 92 6.25 -15.07 -4.20
CA LYS A 92 5.47 -16.19 -4.73
C LYS A 92 6.28 -17.10 -5.67
N GLY A 93 7.34 -16.58 -6.30
CA GLY A 93 8.21 -17.32 -7.20
C GLY A 93 9.40 -18.04 -6.54
N ALA A 94 9.63 -17.85 -5.24
CA ALA A 94 10.72 -18.49 -4.50
C ALA A 94 10.31 -19.86 -3.91
N ARG A 95 9.65 -20.69 -4.72
CA ARG A 95 9.22 -22.04 -4.35
C ARG A 95 10.03 -23.09 -5.08
#